data_AF-A0A6G1DQA9-F1
#
_entry.id   AF-A0A6G1DQA9-F1
#
_cell.length_a   1.000
_cell.length_b   1.000
_cell.length_c   1.000
_cell.angle_alpha   90.00
_cell.angle_beta   90.00
_cell.angle_gamma   90.00
#
_symmetry.space_group_name_H-M   'P 1'
#
loop_
_entity.id
_entity.type
_entity.pdbx_description
1 polymer ?
#
loop_
_entity_poly.entity_id
_entity_poly.type
_entity_poly.pdbx_seq_one_letter_code
_entity_poly.pdbx_strand_id
1 'polypeptide(L)'
;MAGFGQTLGWIDLHSDMPDGFDEQICGLMWCLCYLSGPVYHGWKYEFGEHKEWEVEVRIHLRTSSKREYLFRTRYHRDTSEGAVQDTAREVLVRLHAHH
;
A
#
# COMPACT_ATOMS: atom_id res chain seq x y z
N MET A 1 -24.08 -15.46 -7.19
CA MET A 1 -23.09 -15.92 -8.19
C MET A 1 -21.79 -15.20 -7.88
N ALA A 2 -20.79 -15.90 -7.33
CA ALA A 2 -19.49 -15.30 -7.05
C ALA A 2 -18.74 -15.18 -8.38
N GLY A 3 -18.71 -13.98 -8.96
CA GLY A 3 -17.80 -13.68 -10.06
C GLY A 3 -16.39 -13.79 -9.52
N PHE A 4 -15.59 -14.72 -10.04
CA PHE A 4 -14.16 -14.79 -9.75
C PHE A 4 -13.50 -13.57 -10.40
N GLY A 5 -13.19 -12.55 -9.60
CA GLY A 5 -12.36 -11.45 -10.06
C GLY A 5 -10.99 -12.01 -10.44
N GLN A 6 -10.59 -11.82 -11.69
CA GLN A 6 -9.25 -12.20 -12.12
C GLN A 6 -8.26 -11.20 -11.55
N THR A 7 -7.31 -11.69 -10.74
CA THR A 7 -6.15 -10.90 -10.31
C THR A 7 -5.21 -10.74 -11.49
N LEU A 8 -5.10 -9.52 -12.03
CA LEU A 8 -4.29 -9.25 -13.23
C LEU A 8 -2.77 -9.17 -12.99
N GLY A 9 -2.30 -9.65 -11.85
CA GLY A 9 -0.87 -9.66 -11.51
C GLY A 9 -0.36 -8.33 -10.98
N TRP A 10 0.93 -8.33 -10.63
CA TRP A 10 1.67 -7.24 -10.01
C TRP A 10 1.62 -5.96 -10.84
N ILE A 11 1.24 -4.86 -10.21
CA ILE A 11 1.35 -3.53 -10.78
C ILE A 11 2.28 -2.73 -9.87
N ASP A 12 3.36 -2.21 -10.43
CA ASP A 12 4.19 -1.21 -9.77
C ASP A 12 3.39 0.10 -9.70
N LEU A 13 2.86 0.40 -8.51
CA LEU A 13 2.03 1.58 -8.29
C LEU A 13 2.83 2.80 -7.86
N HIS A 14 4.17 2.76 -7.95
CA HIS A 14 4.98 3.92 -7.61
C HIS A 14 4.67 5.14 -8.49
N SER A 15 4.23 4.91 -9.75
CA SER A 15 3.78 5.97 -10.66
C SER A 15 2.37 6.50 -10.36
N ASP A 16 1.54 5.71 -9.68
CA ASP A 16 0.15 6.03 -9.32
C ASP A 16 0.06 6.61 -7.90
N MET A 17 1.19 6.71 -7.20
CA MET A 17 1.22 7.30 -5.88
C MET A 17 1.04 8.82 -5.99
N PRO A 18 0.00 9.38 -5.36
CA PRO A 18 -0.23 10.81 -5.42
C PRO A 18 0.95 11.56 -4.82
N ASP A 19 1.29 12.69 -5.46
CA ASP A 19 2.42 13.54 -5.10
C ASP A 19 2.47 13.80 -3.59
N GLY A 20 3.64 13.54 -2.99
CA GLY A 20 3.95 13.85 -1.60
C GLY A 20 3.60 12.77 -0.56
N PHE A 21 2.81 11.74 -0.86
CA PHE A 21 2.58 10.64 0.10
C PHE A 21 3.83 9.76 0.26
N ASP A 22 4.49 9.44 -0.85
CA ASP A 22 5.74 8.66 -0.83
C ASP A 22 6.82 9.39 -0.03
N GLU A 23 6.98 10.70 -0.28
CA GLU A 23 7.95 11.54 0.44
C GLU A 23 7.65 11.61 1.94
N GLN A 24 6.38 11.72 2.34
CA GLN A 24 5.98 11.73 3.74
C GLN A 24 6.27 10.38 4.42
N ILE A 25 5.95 9.26 3.76
CA ILE A 25 6.21 7.92 4.30
C ILE A 25 7.73 7.71 4.39
N CYS A 26 8.47 7.98 3.32
CA CYS A 26 9.94 7.88 3.32
C CYS A 26 10.58 8.78 4.38
N GLY A 27 10.10 10.02 4.55
CA GLY A 27 10.56 10.94 5.58
C GLY A 27 10.30 10.42 7.00
N LEU A 28 9.09 9.89 7.26
CA LEU A 28 8.77 9.26 8.54
C LEU A 28 9.64 8.02 8.79
N MET A 29 9.79 7.16 7.80
CA MET A 29 10.63 5.96 7.88
C MET A 29 12.10 6.29 8.13
N TRP A 30 12.61 7.39 7.54
CA TRP A 30 13.95 7.91 7.82
C TRP A 30 14.09 8.35 9.28
N CYS A 31 13.13 9.13 9.79
CA CYS A 31 13.10 9.53 11.21
C CYS A 31 13.07 8.33 12.15
N LEU A 32 12.39 7.24 11.76
CA LEU A 32 12.29 5.98 12.51
C LEU A 32 13.48 5.01 12.25
N CYS A 33 14.49 5.45 11.49
CA CYS A 33 15.70 4.68 11.17
C CYS A 33 15.44 3.34 10.44
N TYR A 34 14.42 3.30 9.57
CA TYR A 34 14.22 2.18 8.64
C TYR A 34 15.14 2.33 7.43
N LEU A 35 15.80 1.23 7.05
CA LEU A 35 16.87 1.22 6.04
C LEU A 35 16.37 0.87 4.64
N SER A 36 15.13 0.42 4.52
CA SER A 36 14.52 0.02 3.25
C SER A 36 13.27 0.87 3.05
N GLY A 37 13.07 1.35 1.82
CA GLY A 37 11.85 2.06 1.46
C GLY A 37 10.61 1.18 1.61
N PRO A 38 9.42 1.80 1.67
CA PRO A 38 8.17 1.07 1.63
C PRO A 38 8.04 0.29 0.32
N VAL A 39 7.45 -0.91 0.38
CA VAL A 39 7.16 -1.72 -0.81
C VAL A 39 5.67 -1.72 -1.04
N TYR A 40 5.25 -1.24 -2.21
CA TYR A 40 3.84 -1.14 -2.60
C TYR A 40 3.46 -2.31 -3.51
N HIS A 41 2.36 -2.99 -3.18
CA HIS A 41 1.77 -4.03 -3.98
C HIS A 41 0.34 -3.65 -4.35
N GLY A 42 0.06 -3.56 -5.65
CA GLY A 42 -1.28 -3.37 -6.18
C GLY A 42 -1.87 -4.66 -6.73
N TRP A 43 -3.14 -4.90 -6.43
CA TRP A 43 -3.97 -5.85 -7.17
C TRP A 43 -5.11 -5.11 -7.85
N LYS A 44 -5.36 -5.52 -9.09
CA LYS A 44 -6.52 -5.10 -9.87
C LYS A 44 -7.42 -6.30 -10.08
N TYR A 45 -8.69 -6.13 -9.74
CA TYR A 45 -9.75 -7.10 -9.92
C TYR A 45 -10.73 -6.57 -10.97
N GLU A 46 -11.06 -7.40 -11.95
CA GLU A 46 -12.06 -7.06 -12.98
C GLU A 46 -13.30 -7.94 -12.82
N PHE A 47 -14.47 -7.30 -12.72
CA PHE A 47 -15.79 -7.92 -12.60
C PHE A 47 -16.71 -7.37 -13.70
N GLY A 48 -16.63 -7.96 -14.90
CA GLY A 48 -17.35 -7.44 -16.07
C GLY A 48 -16.82 -6.07 -16.47
N GLU A 49 -17.66 -5.03 -16.42
CA GLU A 49 -17.27 -3.63 -16.69
C GLU A 49 -16.69 -2.92 -15.46
N HIS A 50 -16.82 -3.49 -14.27
CA HIS A 50 -16.31 -2.91 -13.02
C HIS A 50 -14.86 -3.30 -12.76
N LYS A 51 -14.07 -2.33 -12.30
CA LYS A 51 -12.66 -2.52 -11.93
C LYS A 51 -12.51 -2.09 -10.47
N GLU A 52 -11.90 -2.97 -9.69
CA GLU A 52 -11.62 -2.77 -8.28
C GLU A 52 -10.11 -2.87 -8.04
N TRP A 53 -9.64 -2.06 -7.10
CA TRP A 53 -8.24 -1.92 -6.76
C TRP A 53 -8.02 -2.16 -5.28
N GLU A 54 -6.94 -2.85 -4.99
CA GLU A 54 -6.50 -3.16 -3.65
C GLU A 54 -5.01 -2.89 -3.56
N VAL A 55 -4.59 -2.26 -2.48
CA VAL A 55 -3.18 -1.91 -2.26
C VAL A 55 -2.73 -2.44 -0.91
N GLU A 56 -1.51 -2.96 -0.90
CA GLU A 56 -0.79 -3.35 0.29
C GLU A 56 0.56 -2.65 0.33
N VAL A 57 0.92 -2.12 1.49
CA VAL A 57 2.22 -1.50 1.75
C VAL A 57 2.93 -2.31 2.81
N ARG A 58 4.15 -2.74 2.49
CA ARG A 58 5.05 -3.47 3.39
C ARG A 58 6.17 -2.56 3.84
N ILE A 59 6.37 -2.47 5.15
CA ILE A 59 7.50 -1.77 5.76
C ILE A 59 8.33 -2.78 6.54
N HIS A 60 9.54 -3.04 6.06
CA HIS A 60 10.46 -3.98 6.70
C HIS A 60 11.17 -3.31 7.89
N LEU A 61 11.10 -3.95 9.06
CA LEU A 61 11.83 -3.49 10.23
C LEU A 61 13.31 -3.84 10.13
N ARG A 62 14.15 -2.96 10.70
CA ARG A 62 15.61 -3.13 10.77
C ARG A 62 16.06 -4.36 11.58
N THR A 63 15.22 -4.92 12.44
CA THR A 63 15.62 -5.97 13.36
C THR A 63 15.80 -7.32 12.64
N SER A 64 16.76 -8.13 13.11
CA SER A 64 17.11 -9.44 12.54
C SER A 64 15.97 -10.47 12.53
N SER A 65 14.89 -10.19 13.26
CA SER A 65 13.60 -10.87 13.10
C SER A 65 12.92 -10.30 11.86
N LYS A 66 12.59 -11.13 10.87
CA LYS A 66 11.78 -10.81 9.66
C LYS A 66 10.38 -10.26 10.00
N ARG A 67 10.30 -9.15 10.73
CA ARG A 67 9.08 -8.48 11.12
C ARG A 67 8.86 -7.35 10.13
N GLU A 68 7.68 -7.35 9.53
CA GLU A 68 7.22 -6.30 8.64
C GLU A 68 5.90 -5.76 9.17
N TYR A 69 5.67 -4.47 8.96
CA TYR A 69 4.33 -3.92 9.06
C TYR A 69 3.65 -4.09 7.71
N LEU A 70 2.44 -4.63 7.76
CA LEU A 70 1.57 -4.84 6.61
C LEU A 70 0.37 -3.91 6.75
N PHE A 71 0.21 -3.01 5.79
CA PHE A 71 -0.95 -2.13 5.66
C PHE A 71 -1.66 -2.50 4.38
N ARG A 72 -2.99 -2.62 4.41
CA ARG A 72 -3.77 -3.02 3.25
C ARG A 72 -5.06 -2.24 3.22
N THR A 73 -5.52 -1.81 2.05
CA THR A 73 -6.82 -1.14 1.89
C THR A 73 -7.91 -1.93 2.62
N ARG A 74 -8.70 -1.24 3.45
CA ARG A 74 -9.77 -1.88 4.22
C ARG A 74 -10.92 -2.37 3.32
N TYR A 75 -11.15 -1.65 2.23
CA TYR A 75 -12.14 -1.98 1.20
C TYR A 75 -11.53 -1.76 -0.17
N HIS A 76 -11.94 -2.55 -1.16
CA HIS A 76 -11.55 -2.32 -2.55
C HIS A 76 -12.00 -0.92 -3.01
N ARG A 77 -11.21 -0.29 -3.88
CA ARG A 77 -11.47 1.05 -4.41
C ARG A 77 -11.71 0.99 -5.91
N ASP A 78 -12.49 1.94 -6.42
CA ASP A 78 -12.78 2.03 -7.85
C ASP A 78 -11.56 2.50 -8.68
N THR A 79 -10.56 3.09 -8.02
CA THR A 79 -9.34 3.62 -8.65
C THR A 79 -8.07 3.17 -7.92
N SER A 80 -6.97 3.00 -8.68
CA SER A 80 -5.65 2.68 -8.13
C SER A 80 -5.18 3.79 -7.19
N GLU A 81 -5.28 5.05 -7.61
CA GLU A 81 -4.94 6.22 -6.81
C GLU A 81 -5.69 6.25 -5.47
N GLY A 82 -7.00 5.98 -5.48
CA GLY A 82 -7.81 5.96 -4.26
C GLY A 82 -7.38 4.85 -3.30
N ALA A 83 -7.00 3.68 -3.84
CA ALA A 83 -6.46 2.57 -3.05
C ALA A 83 -5.10 2.95 -2.42
N VAL A 84 -4.21 3.55 -3.19
CA VAL A 84 -2.90 4.02 -2.70
C VAL A 84 -3.07 5.09 -1.62
N GLN A 85 -3.94 6.08 -1.82
CA GLN A 85 -4.21 7.13 -0.82
C GLN A 85 -4.75 6.57 0.50
N ASP A 86 -5.67 5.62 0.43
CA ASP A 86 -6.26 4.99 1.61
C ASP A 86 -5.19 4.26 2.43
N THR A 87 -4.37 3.42 1.76
CA THR A 87 -3.31 2.69 2.44
C THR A 87 -2.18 3.62 2.91
N ALA A 88 -1.80 4.65 2.15
CA ALA A 88 -0.78 5.61 2.56
C ALA A 88 -1.20 6.40 3.82
N ARG A 89 -2.46 6.83 3.91
CA ARG A 89 -3.00 7.45 5.13
C ARG A 89 -2.94 6.48 6.31
N GLU A 90 -3.31 5.22 6.10
CA GLU A 90 -3.23 4.21 7.15
C GLU A 90 -1.78 3.99 7.62
N VAL A 91 -0.82 3.91 6.70
CA VAL A 91 0.62 3.82 6.99
C VAL A 91 1.03 4.99 7.89
N LEU A 92 0.77 6.23 7.48
CA LEU A 92 1.18 7.42 8.24
C LEU A 92 0.59 7.42 9.65
N VAL A 93 -0.70 7.13 9.80
CA VAL A 93 -1.39 7.11 11.11
C VAL A 93 -0.85 6.00 12.00
N ARG A 94 -0.76 4.77 11.49
CA ARG A 94 -0.40 3.62 12.31
C ARG A 94 1.09 3.54 12.59
N LEU A 95 1.92 3.91 11.63
CA LEU A 95 3.37 3.95 11.83
C LEU A 95 3.73 5.03 12.84
N HIS A 96 3.07 6.19 12.81
CA HIS A 96 3.23 7.22 13.84
C HIS A 96 2.68 6.77 15.20
N ALA A 97 1.63 5.95 15.27
CA ALA A 97 1.08 5.47 16.55
C ALA A 97 1.88 4.32 17.20
N HIS A 98 2.72 3.62 16.41
CA HIS A 98 3.56 2.52 16.89
C HIS A 98 4.86 2.99 17.56
N HIS A 99 5.17 4.28 17.52
CA HIS A 99 6.34 4.93 18.11
C HIS A 99 5.93 6.14 18.95
#